data_AF-A0A7X9BDP4-F1
#
_entry.id   AF-A0A7X9BDP4-F1
#
_cell.length_a   1.000
_cell.length_b   1.000
_cell.length_c   1.000
_cell.angle_alpha   90.00
_cell.angle_beta   90.00
_cell.angle_gamma   90.00
#
_symmetry.space_group_name_H-M   'P 1'
#
loop_
_entity.id
_entity.type
_entity.pdbx_description
1 polymer ?
#
loop_
_entity_poly.entity_id
_entity_poly.type
_entity_poly.pdbx_seq_one_letter_code
_entity_poly.pdbx_strand_id
1 'polypeptide(L)'
;RWVAKRAGEMGRRFAPGAINALLNATGPSMQLISLEIEKLAVYTRGQEVISLEDVNLLCPTRLEDNVFAVVDAVGNRRYGDALAGLKDLLAAKEPPPRLLAMIARQLRILLMVCDLKEQGCPEREIPGRLQLHPFVARKAIAQSQNFNKETLLEALAALSDLDLGIKTGKMEFYPSMETFLLSLSPKARG
;
A
#
# COMPACT_ATOMS: atom_id res chain seq x y z
N ARG A 1 -15.77 18.24 -4.42
CA ARG A 1 -16.50 19.39 -5.01
C ARG A 1 -16.18 19.57 -6.51
N TRP A 2 -14.91 19.64 -6.92
CA TRP A 2 -14.54 19.74 -8.35
C TRP A 2 -15.01 18.54 -9.21
N VAL A 3 -14.80 17.30 -8.73
CA VAL A 3 -15.23 16.05 -9.41
C VAL A 3 -16.72 16.06 -9.78
N ALA A 4 -17.58 16.41 -8.82
CA ALA A 4 -19.03 16.46 -9.05
C ALA A 4 -19.42 17.53 -10.09
N LYS A 5 -18.73 18.67 -10.10
CA LYS A 5 -18.95 19.72 -11.11
C LYS A 5 -18.54 19.24 -12.51
N ARG A 6 -17.36 18.64 -12.64
CA ARG A 6 -16.85 18.11 -13.91
C ARG A 6 -17.77 17.02 -14.50
N ALA A 7 -18.30 16.14 -13.66
CA ALA A 7 -19.30 15.15 -14.07
C ALA A 7 -20.62 15.80 -14.53
N GLY A 8 -21.06 16.85 -13.82
CA GLY A 8 -22.25 17.62 -14.17
C GLY A 8 -22.13 18.31 -15.53
N GLU A 9 -20.95 18.82 -15.89
CA GLU A 9 -20.67 19.37 -17.24
C GLU A 9 -20.89 18.33 -18.36
N MET A 10 -20.85 17.04 -18.04
CA MET A 10 -21.09 15.92 -18.95
C MET A 10 -22.47 15.28 -18.78
N GLY A 11 -23.37 15.91 -18.01
CA GLY A 11 -24.71 15.41 -17.74
C GLY A 11 -24.76 14.18 -16.84
N ARG A 12 -23.74 13.97 -15.99
CA ARG A 12 -23.64 12.82 -15.08
C ARG A 12 -23.64 13.22 -13.62
N ARG A 13 -24.13 12.31 -12.77
CA ARG A 13 -24.00 12.35 -11.31
C ARG A 13 -23.33 11.08 -10.82
N PHE A 14 -22.67 11.13 -9.67
CA PHE A 14 -22.10 9.95 -9.03
C PHE A 14 -23.02 9.44 -7.93
N ALA A 15 -23.15 8.11 -7.82
CA ALA A 15 -23.76 7.47 -6.67
C ALA A 15 -22.95 7.74 -5.37
N PRO A 16 -23.56 7.59 -4.19
CA PRO A 16 -22.85 7.69 -2.91
C PRO A 16 -21.62 6.77 -2.90
N GLY A 17 -20.48 7.28 -2.42
CA GLY A 17 -19.21 6.53 -2.36
C GLY A 17 -18.43 6.44 -3.68
N ALA A 18 -19.06 6.59 -4.84
CA ALA A 18 -18.39 6.44 -6.14
C ALA A 18 -17.32 7.53 -6.40
N ILE A 19 -17.54 8.76 -5.93
CA ILE A 19 -16.51 9.82 -5.98
C ILE A 19 -15.28 9.43 -5.15
N ASN A 20 -15.48 8.84 -3.96
CA ASN A 20 -14.36 8.44 -3.12
C ASN A 20 -13.58 7.28 -3.76
N ALA A 21 -14.27 6.31 -4.36
CA ALA A 21 -13.63 5.23 -5.11
C ALA A 21 -12.79 5.77 -6.28
N LEU A 22 -13.32 6.72 -7.06
CA LEU A 22 -12.59 7.37 -8.14
C LEU A 22 -11.34 8.10 -7.63
N LEU A 23 -11.46 8.85 -6.54
CA LEU A 23 -10.33 9.58 -5.94
C LEU A 23 -9.26 8.63 -5.39
N ASN A 24 -9.67 7.52 -4.78
CA ASN A 24 -8.76 6.47 -4.33
C ASN A 24 -8.01 5.85 -5.51
N ALA A 25 -8.70 5.67 -6.65
CA ALA A 25 -8.08 5.07 -7.81
C ALA A 25 -7.12 5.98 -8.56
N THR A 26 -7.39 7.29 -8.56
CA THR A 26 -6.66 8.26 -9.40
C THR A 26 -5.57 9.01 -8.65
N GLY A 27 -5.64 9.07 -7.32
CA GLY A 27 -4.77 9.88 -6.48
C GLY A 27 -5.01 11.39 -6.69
N PRO A 28 -4.05 12.26 -6.36
CA PRO A 28 -4.24 13.72 -6.43
C PRO A 28 -4.14 14.31 -7.84
N SER A 29 -3.97 13.50 -8.90
CA SER A 29 -3.76 13.99 -10.26
C SER A 29 -5.07 14.45 -10.92
N MET A 30 -5.29 15.77 -10.99
CA MET A 30 -6.45 16.37 -11.65
C MET A 30 -6.60 15.95 -13.12
N GLN A 31 -5.48 15.78 -13.82
CA GLN A 31 -5.48 15.33 -15.22
C GLN A 31 -6.03 13.91 -15.33
N LEU A 32 -5.56 12.98 -14.47
CA LEU A 32 -6.07 11.61 -14.50
C LEU A 32 -7.54 11.57 -14.06
N ILE A 33 -7.92 12.31 -13.02
CA ILE A 33 -9.31 12.39 -12.58
C ILE A 33 -10.22 12.82 -13.73
N SER A 34 -9.82 13.84 -14.53
CA SER A 34 -10.62 14.25 -15.70
C SER A 34 -10.76 13.13 -16.73
N LEU A 35 -9.65 12.46 -17.06
CA LEU A 35 -9.64 11.36 -18.05
C LEU A 35 -10.57 10.22 -17.62
N GLU A 36 -10.52 9.85 -16.34
CA GLU A 36 -11.33 8.77 -15.78
C GLU A 36 -12.83 9.14 -15.71
N ILE A 37 -13.16 10.40 -15.38
CA ILE A 37 -14.55 10.89 -15.46
C ILE A 37 -15.07 10.82 -16.90
N GLU A 38 -14.25 11.22 -17.88
CA GLU A 38 -14.62 11.18 -19.29
C GLU A 38 -14.87 9.74 -19.76
N LYS A 39 -14.00 8.80 -19.38
CA LYS A 39 -14.17 7.38 -19.65
C LYS A 39 -15.45 6.81 -19.04
N LEU A 40 -15.73 7.12 -17.77
CA LEU A 40 -16.94 6.69 -17.07
C LEU A 40 -18.21 7.26 -17.73
N ALA A 41 -18.18 8.54 -18.12
CA ALA A 41 -19.30 9.19 -18.80
C ALA A 41 -19.57 8.60 -20.19
N VAL A 42 -18.53 8.14 -20.89
CA VAL A 42 -18.67 7.44 -22.17
C VAL A 42 -19.24 6.03 -21.97
N TYR A 43 -18.75 5.29 -20.99
CA TYR A 43 -19.22 3.92 -20.72
C TYR A 43 -20.68 3.88 -20.26
N THR A 44 -21.06 4.76 -19.33
CA THR A 44 -22.42 4.84 -18.77
C THR A 44 -23.39 5.59 -19.68
N ARG A 45 -23.19 5.56 -21.00
CA ARG A 45 -24.00 6.32 -21.95
C ARG A 45 -25.48 5.92 -21.85
N GLY A 46 -26.34 6.92 -21.66
CA GLY A 46 -27.78 6.71 -21.45
C GLY A 46 -28.20 6.62 -19.98
N GLN A 47 -27.26 6.58 -19.03
CA GLN A 47 -27.53 6.58 -17.59
C GLN A 47 -27.16 7.92 -16.94
N GLU A 48 -28.05 8.50 -16.15
CA GLU A 48 -27.73 9.77 -15.47
C GLU A 48 -26.73 9.60 -14.32
N VAL A 49 -26.64 8.40 -13.74
CA VAL A 49 -25.86 8.10 -12.54
C VAL A 49 -24.76 7.08 -12.84
N ILE A 50 -23.52 7.46 -12.55
CA ILE A 50 -22.34 6.58 -12.51
C ILE A 50 -22.36 5.85 -11.16
N SER A 51 -22.48 4.52 -11.20
CA SER A 51 -22.54 3.69 -9.99
C SER A 51 -21.15 3.45 -9.38
N LEU A 52 -21.11 2.98 -8.13
CA LEU A 52 -19.86 2.55 -7.50
C LEU A 52 -19.25 1.34 -8.24
N GLU A 53 -20.10 0.46 -8.78
CA GLU A 53 -19.68 -0.71 -9.55
C GLU A 53 -18.98 -0.31 -10.84
N ASP A 54 -19.53 0.67 -11.57
CA ASP A 54 -18.90 1.21 -12.80
C ASP A 54 -17.51 1.80 -12.51
N VAL A 55 -17.39 2.54 -11.40
CA VAL A 55 -16.11 3.12 -10.99
C VAL A 55 -15.10 2.03 -10.64
N ASN A 56 -15.49 1.03 -9.84
CA ASN A 56 -14.57 -0.06 -9.47
C ASN A 56 -14.15 -0.90 -10.69
N LEU A 57 -15.05 -1.06 -11.67
CA LEU A 57 -14.78 -1.78 -12.91
C LEU A 57 -13.80 -1.05 -13.82
N LEU A 58 -13.98 0.27 -13.99
CA LEU A 58 -13.27 1.05 -15.01
C LEU A 58 -12.09 1.85 -14.46
N CYS A 59 -12.09 2.14 -13.16
CA CYS A 59 -11.07 2.91 -12.47
C CYS A 59 -10.46 2.05 -11.36
N PRO A 60 -9.78 0.93 -11.67
CA PRO A 60 -9.11 0.15 -10.64
C PRO A 60 -8.02 0.99 -9.98
N THR A 61 -7.81 0.77 -8.67
CA THR A 61 -6.75 1.45 -7.93
C THR A 61 -5.39 1.23 -8.56
N ARG A 62 -4.56 2.29 -8.63
CA ARG A 62 -3.22 2.19 -9.20
C ARG A 62 -2.41 1.10 -8.51
N LEU A 63 -1.67 0.36 -9.32
CA LEU A 63 -0.73 -0.66 -8.87
C LEU A 63 0.24 -0.12 -7.81
N GLU A 64 0.79 1.08 -8.01
CA GLU A 64 1.70 1.71 -7.05
C GLU A 64 1.02 1.99 -5.71
N ASP A 65 -0.22 2.49 -5.71
CA ASP A 65 -0.99 2.75 -4.49
C ASP A 65 -1.33 1.44 -3.76
N ASN A 66 -1.61 0.36 -4.51
CA ASN A 66 -1.84 -0.97 -3.95
C ASN A 66 -0.58 -1.54 -3.29
N VAL A 67 0.60 -1.35 -3.90
CA VAL A 67 1.89 -1.74 -3.29
C VAL A 67 2.13 -0.95 -2.01
N PHE A 68 1.89 0.36 -2.01
CA PHE A 68 2.01 1.18 -0.80
C PHE A 68 1.01 0.77 0.29
N ALA A 69 -0.21 0.37 -0.09
CA ALA A 69 -1.21 -0.12 0.85
C ALA A 69 -0.77 -1.44 1.51
N VAL A 70 -0.19 -2.38 0.76
CA VAL A 70 0.38 -3.62 1.33
C VAL A 70 1.51 -3.30 2.30
N VAL A 71 2.44 -2.44 1.89
CA VAL A 71 3.57 -2.03 2.74
C VAL A 71 3.09 -1.33 4.02
N ASP A 72 2.09 -0.47 3.92
CA ASP A 72 1.46 0.20 5.05
C ASP A 72 0.74 -0.79 5.98
N ALA A 73 0.06 -1.79 5.43
CA ALA A 73 -0.59 -2.85 6.19
C ALA A 73 0.44 -3.68 6.99
N VAL A 74 1.56 -4.06 6.36
CA VAL A 74 2.67 -4.76 7.05
C VAL A 74 3.22 -3.94 8.22
N GLY A 75 3.53 -2.66 8.00
CA GLY A 75 4.04 -1.77 9.05
C GLY A 75 3.04 -1.49 10.19
N ASN A 76 1.75 -1.66 9.92
CA ASN A 76 0.68 -1.57 10.93
C ASN A 76 0.25 -2.94 11.48
N ARG A 77 0.97 -4.02 11.16
CA ARG A 77 0.64 -5.41 11.54
C ARG A 77 -0.77 -5.87 11.13
N ARG A 78 -1.35 -5.24 10.10
CA ARG A 78 -2.63 -5.63 9.50
C ARG A 78 -2.39 -6.73 8.46
N TYR A 79 -1.95 -7.90 8.93
CA TYR A 79 -1.47 -8.97 8.05
C TYR A 79 -2.54 -9.53 7.13
N GLY A 80 -3.81 -9.55 7.56
CA GLY A 80 -4.94 -9.91 6.69
C GLY A 80 -5.07 -8.98 5.48
N ASP A 81 -5.05 -7.65 5.72
CA ASP A 81 -5.07 -6.64 4.66
C ASP A 81 -3.86 -6.76 3.73
N ALA A 82 -2.67 -7.01 4.31
CA ALA A 82 -1.43 -7.19 3.54
C ALA A 82 -1.52 -8.42 2.62
N LEU A 83 -2.04 -9.55 3.10
CA LEU A 83 -2.20 -10.77 2.32
C LEU A 83 -3.26 -10.64 1.22
N ALA A 84 -4.38 -9.98 1.50
CA ALA A 84 -5.38 -9.65 0.49
C ALA A 84 -4.76 -8.80 -0.62
N GLY A 85 -4.06 -7.71 -0.27
CA GLY A 85 -3.40 -6.86 -1.26
C GLY A 85 -2.29 -7.58 -2.04
N LEU A 86 -1.55 -8.51 -1.42
CA LEU A 86 -0.58 -9.34 -2.14
C LEU A 86 -1.26 -10.24 -3.19
N LYS A 87 -2.44 -10.83 -2.90
CA LYS A 87 -3.20 -11.59 -3.90
C LYS A 87 -3.60 -10.70 -5.09
N ASP A 88 -4.09 -9.51 -4.81
CA ASP A 88 -4.53 -8.57 -5.86
C ASP A 88 -3.36 -8.14 -6.75
N LEU A 89 -2.20 -7.85 -6.14
CA LEU A 89 -0.99 -7.48 -6.88
C LEU A 89 -0.46 -8.65 -7.74
N LEU A 90 -0.51 -9.88 -7.23
CA LEU A 90 -0.14 -11.07 -8.02
C LEU A 90 -1.12 -11.32 -9.18
N ALA A 91 -2.42 -11.11 -8.96
CA ALA A 91 -3.44 -11.19 -10.01
C ALA A 91 -3.19 -10.13 -11.11
N ALA A 92 -2.74 -8.95 -10.70
CA ALA A 92 -2.29 -7.87 -11.59
C ALA A 92 -0.88 -8.08 -12.19
N LYS A 93 -0.28 -9.26 -12.02
CA LYS A 93 1.02 -9.66 -12.56
C LYS A 93 2.20 -8.83 -12.05
N GLU A 94 2.09 -8.23 -10.86
CA GLU A 94 3.25 -7.60 -10.22
C GLU A 94 4.31 -8.64 -9.87
N PRO A 95 5.58 -8.38 -10.20
CA PRO A 95 6.63 -9.36 -10.01
C PRO A 95 6.92 -9.57 -8.51
N PRO A 96 6.89 -10.82 -8.01
CA PRO A 96 7.20 -11.15 -6.61
C PRO A 96 8.48 -10.49 -6.03
N PRO A 97 9.61 -10.42 -6.76
CA PRO A 97 10.81 -9.75 -6.27
C PRO A 97 10.62 -8.25 -5.97
N ARG A 98 9.77 -7.55 -6.72
CA ARG A 98 9.47 -6.12 -6.48
C ARG A 98 8.68 -5.94 -5.19
N LEU A 99 7.70 -6.81 -4.95
CA LEU A 99 6.90 -6.81 -3.73
C LEU A 99 7.77 -7.08 -2.49
N LEU A 100 8.63 -8.11 -2.56
CA LEU A 100 9.63 -8.41 -1.53
C LEU A 100 10.53 -7.21 -1.25
N ALA A 101 11.09 -6.59 -2.29
CA ALA A 101 11.97 -5.43 -2.15
C ALA A 101 11.29 -4.25 -1.44
N MET A 102 10.00 -4.01 -1.73
CA MET A 102 9.22 -2.94 -1.10
C MET A 102 8.91 -3.22 0.37
N ILE A 103 8.55 -4.46 0.72
CA ILE A 103 8.35 -4.87 2.11
C ILE A 103 9.67 -4.78 2.88
N ALA A 104 10.77 -5.31 2.33
CA ALA A 104 12.09 -5.23 2.95
C ALA A 104 12.55 -3.78 3.13
N ARG A 105 12.30 -2.89 2.17
CA ARG A 105 12.59 -1.46 2.29
C ARG A 105 11.84 -0.85 3.48
N GLN A 106 10.56 -1.17 3.64
CA GLN A 106 9.78 -0.64 4.77
C GLN A 106 10.30 -1.13 6.11
N LEU A 107 10.58 -2.44 6.25
CA LEU A 107 11.13 -2.98 7.49
C LEU A 107 12.50 -2.37 7.82
N ARG A 108 13.36 -2.11 6.82
CA ARG A 108 14.62 -1.35 7.04
C ARG A 108 14.34 0.07 7.52
N ILE A 109 13.36 0.77 6.96
CA ILE A 109 12.99 2.11 7.43
C ILE A 109 12.53 2.07 8.88
N LEU A 110 11.68 1.11 9.26
CA LEU A 110 11.26 0.94 10.65
C LEU A 110 12.45 0.64 11.56
N LEU A 111 13.39 -0.19 11.12
CA LEU A 111 14.60 -0.53 11.89
C LEU A 111 15.46 0.72 12.14
N MET A 112 15.71 1.52 11.11
CA MET A 112 16.48 2.76 11.22
C MET A 112 15.77 3.79 12.13
N VAL A 113 14.44 3.85 12.07
CA VAL A 113 13.67 4.72 12.98
C VAL A 113 13.77 4.24 14.42
N CYS A 114 13.64 2.93 14.69
CA CYS A 114 13.83 2.38 16.03
C CYS A 114 15.23 2.68 16.56
N ASP A 115 16.26 2.46 15.75
CA ASP A 115 17.67 2.72 16.12
C ASP A 115 17.92 4.20 16.45
N LEU A 116 17.38 5.13 15.66
CA LEU A 116 17.47 6.57 15.96
C LEU A 116 16.73 6.95 17.24
N LYS A 117 15.56 6.34 17.51
CA LYS A 117 14.80 6.60 18.74
C LYS A 117 15.53 6.07 19.97
N GLU A 118 16.16 4.90 19.88
CA GLU A 118 17.02 4.34 20.94
C GLU A 118 18.22 5.24 21.25
N GLN A 119 18.77 5.90 20.24
CA GLN A 119 19.86 6.89 20.38
C GLN A 119 19.39 8.26 20.92
N GLY A 120 18.10 8.42 21.22
CA GLY A 120 17.54 9.68 21.72
C GLY A 120 17.34 10.76 20.65
N CYS A 121 17.33 10.39 19.36
CA CYS A 121 17.09 11.33 18.27
C CYS A 121 15.64 11.88 18.35
N PRO A 122 15.44 13.21 18.37
CA PRO A 122 14.10 13.80 18.32
C PRO A 122 13.36 13.42 17.04
N GLU A 123 12.07 13.08 17.14
CA GLU A 123 11.26 12.64 15.98
C GLU A 123 11.24 13.66 14.82
N ARG A 124 11.36 14.96 15.14
CA ARG A 124 11.43 16.04 14.15
C ARG A 124 12.70 16.00 13.27
N GLU A 125 13.77 15.35 13.73
CA GLU A 125 15.07 15.27 13.04
C GLU A 125 15.19 14.01 12.18
N ILE A 126 14.41 12.97 12.49
CA ILE A 126 14.39 11.68 11.79
C ILE A 126 14.21 11.83 10.26
N PRO A 127 13.28 12.65 9.72
CA PRO A 127 13.13 12.80 8.27
C PRO A 127 14.42 13.27 7.59
N GLY A 128 15.13 14.21 8.21
CA GLY A 128 16.40 14.73 7.68
C GLY A 128 17.53 13.71 7.77
N ARG A 129 17.63 12.99 8.89
CA ARG A 129 18.63 11.93 9.10
C ARG A 129 18.50 10.80 8.10
N LEU A 130 17.27 10.40 7.78
CA LEU A 130 16.98 9.30 6.86
C LEU A 130 16.74 9.75 5.41
N GLN A 131 16.84 11.06 5.13
CA GLN A 131 16.52 11.66 3.83
C GLN A 131 15.14 11.23 3.29
N LEU A 132 14.17 11.11 4.20
CA LEU A 132 12.81 10.70 3.88
C LEU A 132 11.89 11.91 3.72
N HIS A 133 10.96 11.81 2.77
CA HIS A 133 9.87 12.77 2.67
C HIS A 133 9.05 12.82 3.98
N PRO A 134 8.61 13.99 4.47
CA PRO A 134 7.96 14.12 5.78
C PRO A 134 6.75 13.20 5.99
N PHE A 135 5.96 12.95 4.93
CA PHE A 135 4.82 12.04 5.00
C PHE A 135 5.23 10.59 5.30
N VAL A 136 6.27 10.09 4.63
CA VAL A 136 6.78 8.73 4.81
C VAL A 136 7.43 8.59 6.19
N ALA A 137 8.22 9.58 6.60
CA ALA A 137 8.86 9.59 7.91
C ALA A 137 7.83 9.58 9.05
N ARG A 138 6.78 10.41 8.98
CA ARG A 138 5.69 10.41 9.98
C ARG A 138 5.02 9.05 10.09
N LYS A 139 4.70 8.40 8.96
CA LYS A 139 4.12 7.05 8.96
C LYS A 139 5.08 6.03 9.59
N ALA A 140 6.35 6.04 9.20
CA ALA A 140 7.35 5.13 9.74
C ALA A 140 7.55 5.30 11.25
N ILE A 141 7.57 6.54 11.75
CA ILE A 141 7.66 6.85 13.18
C ILE A 141 6.47 6.29 13.97
N ALA A 142 5.25 6.42 13.43
CA ALA A 142 4.07 5.83 14.04
C ALA A 142 4.12 4.29 14.03
N GLN A 143 4.47 3.71 12.87
CA GLN A 143 4.56 2.26 12.70
C GLN A 143 5.69 1.61 13.51
N SER A 144 6.78 2.33 13.79
CA SER A 144 7.92 1.80 14.53
C SER A 144 7.53 1.37 15.95
N GLN A 145 6.46 1.95 16.51
CA GLN A 145 5.93 1.59 17.83
C GLN A 145 5.39 0.14 17.88
N ASN A 146 5.07 -0.44 16.72
CA ASN A 146 4.59 -1.81 16.63
C ASN A 146 5.72 -2.84 16.71
N PHE A 147 6.99 -2.44 16.63
CA PHE A 147 8.12 -3.36 16.50
C PHE A 147 9.25 -3.02 17.46
N ASN A 148 10.00 -4.04 17.88
CA ASN A 148 11.32 -3.85 18.46
C ASN A 148 12.40 -4.15 17.41
N LYS A 149 13.63 -3.76 17.72
CA LYS A 149 14.79 -3.89 16.84
C LYS A 149 15.09 -5.34 16.50
N GLU A 150 15.01 -6.23 17.48
CA GLU A 150 15.26 -7.66 17.31
C GLU A 150 14.30 -8.28 16.30
N THR A 151 13.00 -8.01 16.43
CA THR A 151 11.96 -8.51 15.51
C THR A 151 12.22 -8.03 14.08
N LEU A 152 12.65 -6.78 13.90
CA LEU A 152 12.92 -6.22 12.57
C LEU A 152 14.17 -6.82 11.94
N LEU A 153 15.22 -7.09 12.73
CA LEU A 153 16.42 -7.78 12.27
C LEU A 153 16.10 -9.22 11.84
N GLU A 154 15.37 -9.96 12.66
CA GLU A 154 14.90 -11.31 12.33
C GLU A 154 14.03 -11.31 11.08
N ALA A 155 13.11 -10.35 10.96
CA ALA A 155 12.26 -10.21 9.78
C ALA A 155 13.06 -9.95 8.50
N LEU A 156 14.08 -9.09 8.57
CA LEU A 156 14.94 -8.78 7.41
C LEU A 156 15.80 -9.98 7.01
N ALA A 157 16.30 -10.75 7.98
CA ALA A 157 17.01 -12.00 7.70
C ALA A 157 16.09 -13.01 7.00
N ALA A 158 14.89 -13.23 7.54
CA ALA A 158 13.90 -14.13 6.94
C ALA A 158 13.49 -13.69 5.52
N LEU A 159 13.31 -12.39 5.28
CA LEU A 159 13.04 -11.87 3.93
C LEU A 159 14.19 -12.11 2.96
N SER A 160 15.45 -12.11 3.43
CA SER A 160 16.60 -12.44 2.61
C SER A 160 16.59 -13.90 2.17
N ASP A 161 16.25 -14.81 3.08
CA ASP A 161 16.11 -16.24 2.77
C ASP A 161 14.95 -16.49 1.79
N LEU A 162 13.83 -15.79 1.98
CA LEU A 162 12.70 -15.81 1.06
C LEU A 162 13.08 -15.36 -0.34
N ASP A 163 13.76 -14.21 -0.47
CA ASP A 163 14.20 -13.68 -1.75
C ASP A 163 15.08 -14.69 -2.51
N LEU A 164 16.02 -15.33 -1.82
CA LEU A 164 16.86 -16.37 -2.41
C LEU A 164 16.06 -17.60 -2.84
N GLY A 165 15.20 -18.14 -1.97
CA GLY A 165 14.43 -19.34 -2.31
C GLY A 165 13.42 -19.11 -3.43
N ILE A 166 12.82 -17.92 -3.49
CA ILE A 166 11.88 -17.55 -4.57
C ILE A 166 12.62 -17.36 -5.88
N LYS A 167 13.77 -16.67 -5.90
CA LYS A 167 14.60 -16.50 -7.11
C LYS A 167 15.16 -17.81 -7.65
N THR A 168 15.42 -18.77 -6.76
CA THR A 168 15.93 -20.11 -7.13
C THR A 168 14.82 -21.13 -7.41
N GLY A 169 13.55 -20.73 -7.33
CA GLY A 169 12.40 -21.61 -7.57
C GLY A 169 12.17 -22.67 -6.49
N LYS A 170 12.86 -22.58 -5.35
CA LYS A 170 12.70 -23.50 -4.21
C LYS A 170 11.49 -23.17 -3.33
N MET A 171 10.98 -21.95 -3.45
CA MET A 171 9.84 -21.47 -2.66
C MET A 171 8.84 -20.72 -3.55
N GLU A 172 7.56 -20.94 -3.29
CA GLU A 172 6.49 -20.15 -3.89
C GLU A 172 6.27 -18.87 -3.08
N PHE A 173 6.10 -17.73 -3.77
CA PHE A 173 6.03 -16.44 -3.10
C PHE A 173 4.87 -16.32 -2.10
N TYR A 174 3.64 -16.63 -2.51
CA TYR A 174 2.47 -16.33 -1.68
C TYR A 174 2.43 -17.17 -0.38
N PRO A 175 2.57 -18.50 -0.40
CA PRO A 175 2.59 -19.31 0.83
C PRO A 175 3.76 -18.93 1.76
N SER A 176 4.91 -18.57 1.19
CA SER A 176 6.08 -18.16 1.96
C SER A 176 5.87 -16.80 2.64
N MET A 177 5.26 -15.85 1.94
CA MET A 177 4.88 -14.55 2.51
C MET A 177 3.81 -14.69 3.60
N GLU A 178 2.83 -15.57 3.43
CA GLU A 178 1.83 -15.87 4.46
C GLU A 178 2.48 -16.39 5.75
N THR A 179 3.33 -17.40 5.62
CA THR A 179 4.09 -17.95 6.76
C THR A 179 4.96 -16.89 7.43
N PHE A 180 5.65 -16.07 6.64
CA PHE A 180 6.48 -14.97 7.13
C PHE A 180 5.68 -13.91 7.89
N LEU A 181 4.56 -13.42 7.34
CA LEU A 181 3.78 -12.39 8.00
C LEU A 181 3.14 -12.91 9.30
N LEU A 182 2.72 -14.18 9.33
CA LEU A 182 2.20 -14.81 10.53
C LEU A 182 3.28 -14.95 11.63
N SER A 183 4.51 -15.29 11.26
CA SER A 183 5.62 -15.43 12.22
C SER A 183 6.02 -14.12 12.90
N LEU A 184 5.74 -12.97 12.26
CA LEU A 184 5.95 -11.65 12.86
C LEU A 184 4.94 -11.33 13.96
N SER A 185 3.81 -12.03 14.04
CA SER A 185 2.81 -11.77 15.09
C SER A 185 3.43 -11.95 16.47
N PRO A 186 3.12 -11.08 17.45
CA PRO A 186 3.62 -11.24 18.80
C PRO A 186 3.27 -12.65 19.29
N LYS A 187 4.27 -13.42 19.73
CA LYS A 187 4.00 -14.70 20.41
C LYS A 187 3.05 -14.39 21.56
N ALA A 188 1.89 -15.05 21.60
CA ALA A 188 0.98 -14.96 22.72
C ALA A 188 1.80 -15.19 23.99
N ARG A 189 1.86 -14.17 24.86
CA ARG A 189 2.44 -14.34 26.19
C ARG A 189 1.51 -15.32 26.91
N GLY A 190 1.91 -16.57 26.98
CA GLY A 190 1.40 -17.52 27.97
C GLY A 190 1.87 -17.12 29.35
#